data_AF-A0A8X6FIP8-F1
#
_entry.id   AF-A0A8X6FIP8-F1
#
_cell.length_a   1.000
_cell.length_b   1.000
_cell.length_c   1.000
_cell.angle_alpha   90.00
_cell.angle_beta   90.00
_cell.angle_gamma   90.00
#
_symmetry.space_group_name_H-M   'P 1'
#
loop_
_entity.id
_entity.type
_entity.pdbx_description
1 polymer ?
#
loop_
_entity_poly.entity_id
_entity_poly.type
_entity_poly.pdbx_seq_one_letter_code
_entity_poly.pdbx_strand_id
1 'polypeptide(L)'
;MNRLPIQVLVLSVIAISNVIAYKGYDDDFVDFNRKTDMCVNKAKDQELCDEFLHCKTKLPKPLEKNFNKCINKVYPDGSFGTCNDDTSLYQSSDKLNKYLNCLSEKSSLDEDGKKQYEVYKQCLHKVCDKCMKNN
;
A
#
# COMPACT_ATOMS: atom_id res chain seq x y z
N MET A 1 8.18 -52.33 38.36
CA MET A 1 6.93 -51.61 38.69
C MET A 1 7.23 -50.15 38.94
N ASN A 2 6.56 -49.30 38.16
CA ASN A 2 6.07 -47.96 38.49
C ASN A 2 6.98 -46.84 39.05
N ARG A 3 7.03 -45.79 38.21
CA ARG A 3 6.87 -44.34 38.52
C ARG A 3 8.10 -43.57 39.00
N LEU A 4 8.74 -42.92 38.04
CA LEU A 4 9.43 -41.63 38.22
C LEU A 4 8.39 -40.50 38.41
N PRO A 5 8.54 -39.62 39.41
CA PRO A 5 7.69 -38.44 39.56
C PRO A 5 8.19 -37.25 38.73
N ILE A 6 7.19 -36.43 38.41
CA ILE A 6 7.16 -35.26 37.54
C ILE A 6 7.85 -34.06 38.23
N GLN A 7 8.30 -33.11 37.41
CA GLN A 7 8.52 -31.68 37.68
C GLN A 7 9.98 -31.23 37.86
N VAL A 8 10.63 -30.92 36.74
CA VAL A 8 11.47 -29.72 36.66
C VAL A 8 11.05 -28.93 35.43
N LEU A 9 10.61 -27.70 35.72
CA LEU A 9 10.16 -26.68 34.81
C LEU A 9 11.26 -26.29 33.81
N VAL A 10 10.84 -26.24 32.53
CA VAL A 10 10.93 -25.07 31.64
C VAL A 10 12.25 -24.31 31.66
N LEU A 11 13.07 -24.49 30.62
CA LEU A 11 13.81 -23.42 29.94
C LEU A 11 14.33 -23.96 28.59
N SER A 12 13.45 -24.56 27.79
CA SER A 12 13.71 -24.70 26.36
C SER A 12 13.44 -23.35 25.71
N VAL A 13 14.50 -22.57 25.56
CA VAL A 13 14.57 -21.43 24.63
C VAL A 13 14.45 -22.01 23.22
N ILE A 14 13.23 -22.39 22.84
CA ILE A 14 12.87 -22.49 21.44
C ILE A 14 12.50 -21.08 21.07
N ALA A 15 13.48 -20.37 20.52
CA ALA A 15 13.23 -19.22 19.68
C ALA A 15 12.17 -19.65 18.66
N ILE A 16 10.90 -19.36 18.96
CA ILE A 16 9.83 -19.43 17.98
C ILE A 16 10.25 -18.40 16.96
N SER A 17 10.91 -18.87 15.90
CA SER A 17 11.03 -18.16 14.65
C SER A 17 9.59 -17.97 14.21
N ASN A 18 8.99 -16.87 14.67
CA ASN A 18 7.68 -16.40 14.26
C ASN A 18 7.83 -15.94 12.80
N VAL A 19 8.08 -16.89 11.90
CA VAL A 19 7.81 -16.73 10.48
C VAL A 19 6.29 -16.82 10.37
N ILE A 20 5.62 -15.77 10.85
CA ILE A 20 4.25 -15.51 10.46
C ILE A 20 4.36 -15.07 9.01
N ALA A 21 4.25 -16.05 8.12
CA ALA A 21 3.86 -15.84 6.74
C ALA A 21 2.47 -15.19 6.75
N TYR A 22 2.47 -13.88 6.98
CA TYR A 22 1.29 -13.06 6.80
C TYR A 22 0.89 -13.21 5.33
N LYS A 23 -0.33 -13.71 5.13
CA LYS A 23 -0.98 -13.77 3.82
C LYS A 23 -0.85 -12.39 3.16
N GLY A 24 -0.35 -12.37 1.92
CA GLY A 24 -0.17 -11.15 1.15
C GLY A 24 -1.48 -10.39 0.97
N TYR A 25 -1.37 -9.05 0.99
CA TYR A 25 -2.42 -8.04 0.80
C TYR A 25 -3.80 -8.41 1.31
N ASP A 26 -4.18 -7.86 2.47
CA ASP A 26 -5.59 -7.76 2.84
C ASP A 26 -6.35 -6.95 1.78
N ASP A 27 -7.58 -7.37 1.47
CA ASP A 27 -8.49 -6.68 0.54
C ASP A 27 -8.65 -5.18 0.88
N ASP A 28 -8.38 -4.82 2.14
CA ASP A 28 -8.30 -3.46 2.67
C ASP A 28 -7.29 -2.57 1.95
N PHE A 29 -6.18 -3.11 1.41
CA PHE A 29 -5.19 -2.29 0.70
C PHE A 29 -5.73 -1.71 -0.60
N VAL A 30 -6.36 -2.55 -1.42
CA VAL A 30 -6.88 -2.13 -2.74
C VAL A 30 -8.06 -1.18 -2.55
N ASP A 31 -8.92 -1.45 -1.57
CA ASP A 31 -10.05 -0.56 -1.26
C ASP A 31 -9.59 0.80 -0.71
N PHE A 32 -8.61 0.80 0.20
CA PHE A 32 -8.09 2.04 0.78
C PHE A 32 -7.33 2.91 -0.26
N ASN A 33 -6.51 2.29 -1.10
CA ASN A 33 -5.89 3.00 -2.23
C ASN A 33 -6.96 3.51 -3.18
N ARG A 34 -7.95 2.69 -3.57
CA ARG A 34 -9.04 3.13 -4.46
C ARG A 34 -9.74 4.38 -3.93
N LYS A 35 -10.12 4.40 -2.64
CA LYS A 35 -10.77 5.57 -2.02
C LYS A 35 -9.89 6.81 -2.08
N THR A 36 -8.63 6.68 -1.71
CA THR A 36 -7.68 7.81 -1.71
C THR A 36 -7.43 8.32 -3.12
N ASP A 37 -7.13 7.42 -4.05
CA ASP A 37 -6.87 7.71 -5.46
C ASP A 37 -8.08 8.41 -6.11
N MET A 38 -9.30 7.96 -5.84
CA MET A 38 -10.53 8.61 -6.33
C MET A 38 -10.71 10.02 -5.76
N CYS A 39 -10.41 10.21 -4.47
CA CYS A 39 -10.54 11.51 -3.82
C CYS A 39 -9.53 12.50 -4.41
N VAL A 40 -8.25 12.14 -4.41
CA VAL A 40 -7.15 12.97 -4.92
C VAL A 40 -7.39 13.34 -6.39
N ASN A 41 -7.86 12.39 -7.19
CA ASN A 41 -8.20 12.63 -8.59
C ASN A 41 -9.31 13.68 -8.79
N LYS A 42 -10.30 13.72 -7.89
CA LYS A 42 -11.43 14.65 -7.96
C LYS A 42 -11.11 16.02 -7.39
N ALA A 43 -10.20 16.09 -6.42
CA ALA A 43 -9.81 17.34 -5.76
C ALA A 43 -9.19 18.34 -6.74
N LYS A 44 -8.55 17.87 -7.83
CA LYS A 44 -7.85 18.71 -8.82
C LYS A 44 -6.86 19.69 -8.19
N ASP A 45 -6.24 19.25 -7.11
CA ASP A 45 -5.36 20.05 -6.26
C ASP A 45 -3.94 19.50 -6.39
N GLN A 46 -3.02 20.36 -6.84
CA GLN A 46 -1.63 19.96 -7.08
C GLN A 46 -0.91 19.62 -5.78
N GLU A 47 -1.19 20.32 -4.68
CA GLU A 47 -0.58 20.04 -3.37
C GLU A 47 -1.01 18.65 -2.88
N LEU A 48 -2.30 18.31 -2.99
CA LEU A 48 -2.80 16.97 -2.63
C LEU A 48 -2.20 15.88 -3.51
N CYS A 49 -2.01 16.14 -4.81
CA CYS A 49 -1.36 15.19 -5.70
C CYS A 49 0.13 15.01 -5.42
N ASP A 50 0.84 16.09 -5.11
CA ASP A 50 2.26 16.02 -4.73
C ASP A 50 2.44 15.23 -3.42
N GLU A 51 1.58 15.46 -2.42
CA GLU A 51 1.58 14.69 -1.19
C GLU A 51 1.24 13.21 -1.41
N PHE A 52 0.27 12.93 -2.28
CA PHE A 52 -0.08 11.58 -2.67
C PHE A 52 1.10 10.85 -3.33
N LEU A 53 1.75 11.49 -4.31
CA LEU A 53 2.92 10.95 -4.99
C LEU A 53 4.10 10.80 -4.03
N HIS A 54 4.28 11.74 -3.09
CA HIS A 54 5.25 11.61 -2.01
C HIS A 54 4.98 10.36 -1.17
N CYS A 55 3.73 10.05 -0.82
CA CYS A 55 3.41 8.81 -0.13
C CYS A 55 3.80 7.57 -0.97
N LYS A 56 3.58 7.57 -2.30
CA LYS A 56 3.95 6.44 -3.16
C LYS A 56 5.47 6.15 -3.16
N THR A 57 6.32 7.15 -2.92
CA THR A 57 7.78 6.93 -2.75
C THR A 57 8.15 6.10 -1.52
N LYS A 58 7.21 5.91 -0.57
CA LYS A 58 7.41 5.13 0.65
C LYS A 58 6.92 3.69 0.51
N LEU A 59 6.46 3.29 -0.68
CA LEU A 59 6.07 1.92 -0.94
C LEU A 59 7.28 0.98 -0.74
N PRO A 60 7.09 -0.17 -0.06
CA PRO A 60 8.06 -1.24 -0.07
C PRO A 60 8.44 -1.63 -1.50
N LYS A 61 9.71 -1.98 -1.75
CA LYS A 61 10.22 -2.31 -3.09
C LYS A 61 9.33 -3.28 -3.89
N PRO A 62 8.79 -4.38 -3.32
CA PRO A 62 7.90 -5.26 -4.08
C PRO A 62 6.64 -4.55 -4.59
N LEU A 63 6.06 -3.66 -3.77
CA LEU A 63 4.90 -2.86 -4.12
C LEU A 63 5.22 -1.73 -5.07
N GLU A 64 6.31 -1.03 -4.82
CA GLU A 64 6.79 0.05 -5.68
C GLU A 64 7.00 -0.47 -7.10
N LYS A 65 7.63 -1.64 -7.24
CA LYS A 65 7.80 -2.30 -8.53
C LYS A 65 6.46 -2.61 -9.19
N ASN A 66 5.48 -3.11 -8.44
CA ASN A 66 4.15 -3.40 -8.99
C ASN A 66 3.42 -2.12 -9.40
N PHE A 67 3.45 -1.11 -8.54
CA PHE A 67 2.90 0.22 -8.83
C PHE A 67 3.51 0.81 -10.11
N ASN A 68 4.83 0.85 -10.22
CA ASN A 68 5.54 1.39 -11.40
C ASN A 68 5.23 0.58 -12.66
N LYS A 69 5.19 -0.75 -12.57
CA LYS A 69 4.76 -1.64 -13.67
C LYS A 69 3.35 -1.28 -14.14
N CYS A 70 2.41 -1.08 -13.21
CA CYS A 70 1.02 -0.78 -13.52
C CYS A 70 0.83 0.62 -14.09
N ILE A 71 1.49 1.63 -13.51
CA ILE A 71 1.46 2.99 -14.04
C ILE A 71 2.06 3.03 -15.45
N ASN A 72 3.23 2.45 -15.69
CA ASN A 72 3.86 2.43 -17.02
C ASN A 72 3.00 1.68 -18.06
N LYS A 73 2.23 0.67 -17.64
CA LYS A 73 1.29 -0.04 -18.53
C LYS A 73 0.10 0.84 -18.94
N VAL A 74 -0.34 1.74 -18.07
CA VAL A 74 -1.51 2.62 -18.31
C VAL A 74 -1.11 3.98 -18.89
N TYR A 75 0.09 4.45 -18.56
CA TYR A 75 0.68 5.74 -18.92
C TYR A 75 2.09 5.54 -19.49
N PRO A 76 2.23 4.88 -20.65
CA PRO A 76 3.54 4.65 -21.27
C PRO A 76 4.21 5.96 -21.74
N ASP A 77 3.43 7.03 -21.89
CA ASP A 77 3.87 8.38 -22.27
C ASP A 77 4.32 9.23 -21.08
N GLY A 78 4.22 8.72 -19.84
CA GLY A 78 4.57 9.46 -18.63
C GLY A 78 3.58 10.55 -18.24
N SER A 79 2.38 10.56 -18.80
CA SER A 79 1.35 11.58 -18.50
C SER A 79 0.68 11.46 -17.12
N PHE A 80 1.19 10.57 -16.25
CA PHE A 80 0.72 10.40 -14.88
C PHE A 80 1.39 11.39 -13.92
N GLY A 81 0.61 11.96 -13.00
CA GLY A 81 1.15 12.74 -11.88
C GLY A 81 0.94 14.26 -11.94
N THR A 82 0.04 14.76 -12.80
CA THR A 82 -0.34 16.18 -12.83
C THR A 82 -1.79 16.34 -12.40
N CYS A 83 -2.04 17.28 -11.47
CA CYS A 83 -3.37 17.62 -10.99
C CYS A 83 -3.48 19.14 -10.86
N ASN A 84 -3.96 19.78 -11.91
CA ASN A 84 -4.32 21.19 -11.86
C ASN A 84 -5.79 21.36 -12.23
N ASP A 85 -6.28 22.59 -12.32
CA ASP A 85 -7.70 22.83 -12.63
C ASP A 85 -8.18 22.12 -13.92
N ASP A 86 -7.26 21.95 -14.86
CA ASP A 86 -7.49 21.36 -16.19
C ASP A 86 -7.10 19.88 -16.30
N THR A 87 -6.42 19.30 -15.29
CA THR A 87 -5.89 17.94 -15.34
C THR A 87 -6.16 17.16 -14.06
N SER A 88 -6.35 15.86 -14.18
CA SER A 88 -6.56 14.98 -13.04
C SER A 88 -5.45 13.94 -12.99
N LEU A 89 -5.13 13.46 -11.78
CA LEU A 89 -4.12 12.42 -11.53
C LEU A 89 -4.28 11.23 -12.50
N TYR A 90 -5.54 10.86 -12.72
CA TYR A 90 -5.98 9.91 -13.71
C TYR A 90 -6.82 10.63 -14.77
N GLN A 91 -6.30 10.68 -16.01
CA GLN A 91 -6.95 11.37 -17.15
C GLN A 91 -8.37 10.86 -17.46
N SER A 92 -8.73 9.65 -17.02
CA SER A 92 -10.09 9.13 -17.10
C SER A 92 -10.34 8.04 -16.05
N SER A 93 -11.62 7.80 -15.74
CA SER A 93 -12.06 6.69 -14.89
C SER A 93 -11.62 5.33 -15.45
N ASP A 94 -11.54 5.19 -16.77
CA ASP A 94 -11.03 3.97 -17.41
C ASP A 94 -9.55 3.73 -17.11
N LYS A 95 -8.72 4.78 -17.15
CA LYS A 95 -7.30 4.65 -16.79
C LYS A 95 -7.14 4.32 -15.30
N LEU A 96 -7.92 4.94 -14.41
CA LEU A 96 -7.97 4.58 -12.99
C LEU A 96 -8.33 3.10 -12.79
N ASN A 97 -9.40 2.64 -13.43
CA ASN A 97 -9.85 1.24 -13.32
C ASN A 97 -8.79 0.26 -13.85
N LYS A 98 -8.15 0.56 -14.99
CA LYS A 98 -7.05 -0.26 -15.53
C LYS A 98 -5.87 -0.36 -14.58
N TYR A 99 -5.51 0.74 -13.93
CA TYR A 99 -4.45 0.77 -12.93
C TYR A 99 -4.82 -0.05 -11.67
N LEU A 100 -6.02 0.16 -11.12
CA LEU A 100 -6.49 -0.59 -9.93
C LEU A 100 -6.56 -2.10 -10.18
N ASN A 101 -7.02 -2.50 -11.37
CA ASN A 101 -7.04 -3.91 -11.78
C ASN A 101 -5.65 -4.50 -12.00
N CYS A 102 -4.65 -3.67 -12.28
CA CYS A 102 -3.27 -4.13 -12.36
C CYS A 102 -2.64 -4.30 -10.96
N LEU A 103 -2.95 -3.37 -10.04
CA LEU A 103 -2.44 -3.40 -8.67
C LEU A 103 -2.91 -4.61 -7.84
N SER A 104 -3.96 -5.32 -8.26
CA SER A 104 -4.45 -6.51 -7.56
C SER A 104 -3.47 -7.70 -7.61
N GLU A 105 -2.34 -7.60 -8.31
CA GLU A 105 -1.26 -8.59 -8.22
C GLU A 105 -0.70 -8.66 -6.79
N LYS A 106 -0.92 -9.79 -6.11
CA LYS A 106 -0.40 -10.02 -4.76
C LYS A 106 1.13 -10.07 -4.76
N SER A 107 1.74 -9.30 -3.86
CA SER A 107 3.18 -9.37 -3.55
C SER A 107 3.40 -9.81 -2.09
N SER A 108 4.45 -10.58 -1.83
CA SER A 108 4.87 -10.88 -0.45
C SER A 108 5.82 -9.81 0.06
N LEU A 109 5.67 -9.40 1.32
CA LEU A 109 6.59 -8.49 2.01
C LEU A 109 7.34 -9.23 3.11
N ASP A 110 8.65 -8.98 3.21
CA ASP A 110 9.46 -9.35 4.36
C ASP A 110 9.16 -8.41 5.56
N GLU A 111 9.83 -8.62 6.70
CA GLU A 111 9.58 -7.82 7.91
C GLU A 111 9.86 -6.33 7.72
N ASP A 112 10.93 -5.98 7.01
CA ASP A 112 11.28 -4.59 6.73
C ASP A 112 10.29 -3.97 5.74
N GLY A 113 9.86 -4.73 4.74
CA GLY A 113 8.78 -4.35 3.83
C GLY A 113 7.46 -4.11 4.57
N LYS A 114 7.13 -4.90 5.59
CA LYS A 114 5.96 -4.64 6.45
C LYS A 114 6.09 -3.33 7.23
N LYS A 115 7.25 -3.03 7.81
CA LYS A 115 7.48 -1.75 8.51
C LYS A 115 7.36 -0.55 7.57
N GLN A 116 7.95 -0.65 6.38
CA GLN A 116 7.82 0.38 5.35
C GLN A 116 6.37 0.54 4.89
N TYR A 117 5.63 -0.56 4.80
CA TYR A 117 4.22 -0.54 4.47
C TYR A 117 3.36 0.19 5.51
N GLU A 118 3.66 0.05 6.80
CA GLU A 118 2.98 0.84 7.84
C GLU A 118 3.23 2.35 7.68
N VAL A 119 4.48 2.73 7.38
CA VAL A 119 4.83 4.14 7.10
C VAL A 119 4.08 4.66 5.88
N TYR A 120 3.98 3.86 4.82
CA TYR A 120 3.19 4.17 3.65
C TYR A 120 1.72 4.40 3.99
N LYS A 121 1.08 3.46 4.72
CA LYS A 121 -0.32 3.58 5.12
C LYS A 121 -0.58 4.84 5.93
N GLN A 122 0.27 5.14 6.91
CA GLN A 122 0.15 6.35 7.73
C GLN A 122 0.25 7.63 6.89
N CYS A 123 1.13 7.64 5.89
CA CYS A 123 1.22 8.75 4.94
C CYS A 123 -0.08 8.90 4.15
N LEU A 124 -0.56 7.81 3.56
CA LEU A 124 -1.75 7.81 2.71
C LEU A 124 -3.04 8.13 3.50
N HIS A 125 -3.13 7.73 4.77
CA HIS A 125 -4.19 8.16 5.68
C HIS A 125 -4.27 9.67 5.83
N LYS A 126 -3.13 10.35 6.00
CA LYS A 126 -3.11 11.83 6.12
C LYS A 126 -3.61 12.50 4.85
N VAL A 127 -3.21 11.99 3.68
CA VAL A 127 -3.66 12.50 2.38
C VAL A 127 -5.17 12.25 2.21
N CYS A 128 -5.65 11.06 2.54
CA CYS A 128 -7.07 10.73 2.50
C CYS A 128 -7.88 11.65 3.42
N ASP A 129 -7.46 11.84 4.66
CA ASP A 129 -8.15 12.70 5.63
C ASP A 129 -8.20 14.16 5.17
N LYS A 130 -7.09 14.69 4.61
CA LYS A 130 -7.07 16.04 4.02
C LYS A 130 -8.05 16.14 2.86
N CYS A 131 -7.99 15.19 1.93
CA CYS A 131 -8.85 15.20 0.75
C CYS A 131 -10.34 15.11 1.12
N MET A 132 -10.71 14.29 2.09
CA MET A 132 -12.09 14.13 2.56
C MET A 132 -12.61 15.32 3.38
N LYS A 133 -11.74 16.14 3.97
CA LYS A 133 -12.14 17.37 4.69
C LYS A 133 -12.34 18.56 3.75
N ASN A 134 -11.70 18.55 2.59
CA ASN A 134 -11.75 19.63 1.61
C ASN A 134 -12.82 19.42 0.52
N ASN A 135 -13.52 18.28 0.52
CA ASN A 135 -14.64 17.93 -0.38
C ASN A 135 -15.92 17.70 0.41
#